data_AF-A0A834EXZ3-F1
#
_entry.id   AF-A0A834EXZ3-F1
#
_cell.length_a   1.000
_cell.length_b   1.000
_cell.length_c   1.000
_cell.angle_alpha   90.00
_cell.angle_beta   90.00
_cell.angle_gamma   90.00
#
_symmetry.space_group_name_H-M   'P 1'
#
loop_
_entity.id
_entity.type
_entity.pdbx_description
1 polymer ?
#
loop_
_entity_poly.entity_id
_entity_poly.type
_entity_poly.pdbx_seq_one_letter_code
_entity_poly.pdbx_strand_id
1 'polypeptide(L)'
;MITNRRVLCIKEVEILGLMSTDWQYPFEDFVFPPRVIRNTLNISVKDQGLFHKKDSANQAYVRQIQLQDATTAERACHAIEDAQSVRHQQKLVKQSSLKLLRPQTPF
;
A
#
# COMPACT_ATOMS: atom_id res chain seq x y z
N MET A 1 9.10 -3.92 3.79
CA MET A 1 8.40 -3.64 5.06
C MET A 1 6.95 -3.30 4.78
N ILE A 2 6.03 -3.83 5.58
CA ILE A 2 4.59 -3.58 5.50
C ILE A 2 4.19 -2.85 6.78
N THR A 3 3.47 -1.74 6.64
CA THR A 3 3.00 -0.93 7.78
C THR A 3 1.47 -0.85 7.75
N ASN A 4 0.86 -0.20 8.74
CA ASN A 4 -0.59 0.02 8.79
C ASN A 4 -1.12 1.00 7.71
N ARG A 5 -0.27 1.61 6.89
CA ARG A 5 -0.70 2.57 5.85
C ARG A 5 -0.10 2.33 4.46
N ARG A 6 1.03 1.63 4.38
CA ARG A 6 1.81 1.53 3.15
C ARG A 6 2.72 0.30 3.14
N VAL A 7 3.11 -0.12 1.95
CA VAL A 7 4.24 -1.02 1.70
C VAL A 7 5.44 -0.20 1.27
N LEU A 8 6.64 -0.51 1.77
CA LEU A 8 7.87 0.14 1.34
C LEU A 8 9.04 -0.82 1.26
N CYS A 9 9.97 -0.52 0.35
CA CYS A 9 11.29 -1.13 0.30
C CYS A 9 12.30 -0.14 0.89
N ILE A 10 13.16 -0.66 1.76
CA ILE A 10 14.26 0.08 2.38
C ILE A 10 15.55 -0.55 1.87
N LYS A 11 16.52 0.29 1.51
CA LYS A 11 17.88 -0.11 1.16
C LYS A 11 18.87 0.60 2.06
N GLU A 12 19.96 -0.07 2.38
CA GLU A 12 21.10 0.58 3.03
C GLU A 12 21.90 1.38 2.01
N VAL A 13 22.39 2.55 2.42
CA VAL A 13 23.29 3.40 1.64
C VAL A 13 24.70 3.20 2.19
N GLU A 14 25.48 2.33 1.53
CA GLU A 14 26.75 1.77 2.01
C GLU A 14 27.77 2.82 2.49
N ILE A 15 27.85 3.98 1.84
CA ILE A 15 28.84 5.02 2.17
C ILE A 15 28.51 5.72 3.49
N LEU A 16 27.23 5.79 3.86
CA LEU A 16 26.76 6.54 5.02
C LEU A 16 26.24 5.64 6.16
N GLY A 17 26.08 4.32 5.92
CA GLY A 17 25.42 3.42 6.87
C GLY A 17 23.96 3.81 7.18
N LEU A 18 23.34 4.59 6.29
CA LEU A 18 21.99 5.12 6.48
C LEU A 18 20.97 4.27 5.74
N MET A 19 19.80 4.07 6.35
CA MET A 19 18.67 3.43 5.71
C MET A 19 17.89 4.45 4.88
N SER A 20 17.67 4.16 3.60
CA SER A 20 16.85 4.97 2.69
C SER A 20 15.66 4.19 2.16
N THR A 21 14.54 4.87 1.94
CA THR A 21 13.42 4.28 1.21
C THR A 21 13.78 4.21 -0.28
N ASP A 22 13.70 3.03 -0.88
CA ASP A 22 13.87 2.84 -2.33
C ASP A 22 12.57 3.16 -3.08
N TRP A 23 11.45 2.61 -2.58
CA TRP A 23 10.10 2.93 -3.04
C TRP A 23 9.08 2.70 -1.94
N GLN A 24 7.93 3.34 -2.04
CA GLN A 24 6.80 3.12 -1.15
C GLN A 24 5.46 3.34 -1.87
N TYR A 25 4.44 2.61 -1.46
CA TYR A 25 3.06 2.79 -1.94
C TYR A 25 2.07 2.76 -0.78
N PRO A 26 1.25 3.83 -0.61
CA PRO A 26 0.13 3.80 0.32
C PRO A 26 -0.95 2.83 -0.19
N PHE A 27 -1.72 2.26 0.74
CA PHE A 27 -2.78 1.31 0.38
C PHE A 27 -3.88 1.94 -0.50
N GLU A 28 -4.08 3.25 -0.42
CA GLU A 28 -5.03 4.01 -1.24
C GLU A 28 -4.68 4.06 -2.74
N ASP A 29 -3.42 3.75 -3.08
CA ASP A 29 -2.97 3.72 -4.46
C ASP A 29 -3.15 2.35 -5.11
N PHE A 30 -3.53 1.32 -4.35
CA PHE A 30 -3.73 -0.02 -4.88
C PHE A 30 -4.97 -0.04 -5.78
N VAL A 31 -4.80 -0.53 -7.01
CA VAL A 31 -5.88 -0.62 -8.00
C VAL A 31 -6.53 -2.01 -7.97
N PHE A 32 -5.73 -3.04 -7.71
CA PHE A 32 -6.16 -4.42 -7.56
C PHE A 32 -5.54 -5.03 -6.29
N PRO A 33 -6.14 -6.09 -5.73
CA PRO A 33 -5.52 -6.85 -4.65
C PRO A 33 -4.10 -7.31 -5.02
N PRO A 34 -3.18 -7.37 -4.04
CA PRO A 34 -1.86 -7.97 -4.28
C PRO A 34 -2.04 -9.44 -4.71
N ARG A 35 -1.11 -9.95 -5.52
CA ARG A 35 -1.16 -11.35 -5.97
C ARG A 35 0.23 -11.94 -6.06
N VAL A 36 0.33 -13.25 -5.88
CA VAL A 36 1.58 -14.00 -5.98
C VAL A 36 1.61 -14.83 -7.24
N ILE A 37 2.74 -14.81 -7.95
CA ILE A 37 3.05 -15.73 -9.05
C ILE A 37 4.41 -16.36 -8.75
N ARG A 38 4.43 -17.65 -8.41
CA ARG A 38 5.63 -18.35 -7.90
C ARG A 38 6.18 -17.63 -6.66
N ASN A 39 7.41 -17.13 -6.71
CA ASN A 39 8.04 -16.35 -5.65
C ASN A 39 7.99 -14.83 -5.91
N THR A 40 7.13 -14.37 -6.82
CA THR A 40 6.99 -12.96 -7.17
C THR A 40 5.68 -12.41 -6.63
N LEU A 41 5.78 -11.42 -5.73
CA LEU A 41 4.65 -10.61 -5.28
C LEU A 41 4.41 -9.46 -6.25
N ASN A 42 3.19 -9.35 -6.75
CA ASN A 42 2.76 -8.29 -7.66
C ASN A 42 1.84 -7.33 -6.93
N ILE A 43 2.19 -6.05 -6.94
CA ILE A 43 1.38 -4.96 -6.38
C ILE A 43 0.96 -4.06 -7.55
N SER A 44 -0.35 -3.93 -7.75
CA SER A 44 -0.90 -3.07 -8.80
C SER A 44 -1.29 -1.73 -8.20
N VAL A 45 -0.64 -0.65 -8.63
CA VAL A 45 -0.85 0.72 -8.11
C VAL A 45 -1.22 1.69 -9.23
N LYS A 46 -1.82 2.82 -8.86
CA LYS A 46 -2.05 3.93 -9.78
C LYS A 46 -0.71 4.40 -10.33
N ASP A 47 -0.61 4.60 -11.64
CA ASP A 47 0.56 5.23 -12.22
C ASP A 47 0.64 6.70 -11.74
N GLN A 48 1.74 7.05 -11.06
CA GLN A 48 1.99 8.40 -10.53
C GLN A 48 2.84 9.25 -11.49
N GLY A 49 2.95 8.87 -12.77
CA GLY A 49 3.68 9.64 -13.77
C GLY A 49 3.25 11.11 -13.80
N LEU A 50 4.13 12.00 -13.33
CA LEU A 50 3.98 13.46 -13.37
C LEU A 50 3.83 14.01 -14.82
N PHE A 51 4.00 13.16 -15.85
CA PHE A 51 4.04 13.55 -17.26
C PHE A 51 3.31 12.56 -18.17
N HIS A 52 1.98 12.45 -18.10
CA HIS A 52 1.21 11.84 -19.20
C HIS A 52 -0.01 12.68 -19.58
N LYS A 53 -0.18 12.82 -20.91
CA LYS A 53 -1.21 13.61 -21.59
C LYS A 53 -2.62 13.13 -21.22
N LYS A 54 -3.57 14.06 -21.32
CA LYS A 54 -5.00 14.01 -20.98
C LYS A 54 -5.84 12.81 -21.53
N ASP A 55 -5.25 11.85 -22.25
CA ASP A 55 -5.98 10.78 -22.94
C ASP A 55 -5.58 9.33 -22.57
N SER A 56 -4.69 9.08 -21.61
CA SER A 56 -4.42 7.70 -21.16
C SER A 56 -5.30 7.34 -19.96
N ALA A 57 -6.42 6.66 -20.22
CA ALA A 57 -7.25 6.07 -19.20
C ALA A 57 -6.42 5.22 -18.22
N ASN A 58 -6.38 5.62 -16.94
CA ASN A 58 -6.07 4.82 -15.75
C ASN A 58 -5.14 3.59 -15.98
N GLN A 59 -3.93 3.78 -16.51
CA GLN A 59 -2.97 2.67 -16.57
C GLN A 59 -2.48 2.37 -15.14
N ALA A 60 -2.71 1.13 -14.70
CA ALA A 60 -2.18 0.64 -13.44
C ALA A 60 -0.72 0.19 -13.66
N TYR A 61 0.20 0.70 -12.85
CA TYR A 61 1.57 0.23 -12.79
C TYR A 61 1.65 -1.02 -11.91
N VAL A 62 2.31 -2.08 -12.37
CA VAL A 62 2.53 -3.30 -11.58
C VAL A 62 3.96 -3.36 -11.10
N ARG A 63 4.15 -3.23 -9.78
CA ARG A 63 5.43 -3.49 -9.11
C ARG A 63 5.56 -5.00 -8.88
N GLN A 64 6.59 -5.60 -9.46
CA GLN A 64 6.96 -6.99 -9.23
C GLN A 64 8.10 -7.05 -8.21
N ILE A 65 7.94 -7.88 -7.18
CA ILE A 65 8.90 -8.04 -6.09
C ILE A 65 9.24 -9.52 -6.01
N GLN A 66 10.45 -9.86 -6.43
CA GLN A 66 10.95 -11.22 -6.30
C GLN A 66 11.41 -11.47 -4.86
N LEU A 67 10.91 -12.55 -4.27
CA LEU A 67 11.22 -12.95 -2.90
C LEU A 67 11.95 -14.29 -2.90
N GLN A 68 12.50 -14.65 -1.74
CA GLN A 68 13.33 -15.84 -1.57
C GLN A 68 12.64 -17.11 -2.08
N ASP A 69 11.34 -17.26 -1.78
CA ASP A 69 10.55 -18.43 -2.08
C ASP A 69 9.05 -18.08 -2.14
N ALA A 70 8.24 -19.03 -2.62
CA ALA A 70 6.80 -18.84 -2.77
C ALA A 70 6.08 -18.63 -1.42
N THR A 71 6.48 -19.35 -0.36
CA THR A 71 5.91 -19.22 0.98
C THR A 71 6.16 -17.82 1.57
N THR A 72 7.33 -17.24 1.32
CA THR A 72 7.65 -15.88 1.71
C THR A 72 6.83 -14.85 0.91
N ALA A 73 6.57 -15.10 -0.37
CA ALA A 73 5.68 -14.27 -1.18
C ALA A 73 4.22 -14.32 -0.72
N GLU A 74 3.69 -15.50 -0.41
CA GLU A 74 2.34 -15.68 0.13
C GLU A 74 2.18 -14.99 1.49
N ARG A 75 3.14 -15.19 2.41
CA ARG A 75 3.14 -14.50 3.71
C ARG A 75 3.13 -12.98 3.56
N ALA A 76 3.93 -12.45 2.63
CA ALA A 76 3.94 -11.02 2.36
C ALA A 76 2.60 -10.53 1.77
N CYS A 77 1.98 -11.32 0.89
CA CYS A 77 0.66 -11.01 0.31
C CYS A 77 -0.41 -10.92 1.42
N HIS A 78 -0.52 -11.95 2.26
CA HIS A 78 -1.48 -11.97 3.36
C HIS A 78 -1.24 -10.85 4.38
N ALA A 79 0.01 -10.57 4.73
CA ALA A 79 0.32 -9.47 5.63
C ALA A 79 -0.11 -8.09 5.06
N ILE A 80 -0.10 -7.91 3.73
CA ILE A 80 -0.65 -6.71 3.08
C ILE A 80 -2.17 -6.69 3.19
N GLU A 81 -2.84 -7.80 2.86
CA GLU A 81 -4.31 -7.92 2.93
C GLU A 81 -4.83 -7.69 4.35
N ASP A 82 -4.18 -8.26 5.35
CA ASP A 82 -4.47 -8.07 6.77
C ASP A 82 -4.29 -6.60 7.17
N ALA A 83 -3.17 -5.98 6.78
CA ALA A 83 -2.91 -4.58 7.08
C ALA A 83 -3.93 -3.64 6.42
N GLN A 84 -4.38 -3.94 5.19
CA GLN A 84 -5.45 -3.22 4.51
C GLN A 84 -6.79 -3.38 5.24
N SER A 85 -7.12 -4.60 5.67
CA SER A 85 -8.35 -4.90 6.40
C SER A 85 -8.40 -4.19 7.75
N VAL A 86 -7.32 -4.28 8.53
CA VAL A 86 -7.18 -3.58 9.82
C VAL A 86 -7.29 -2.07 9.63
N ARG A 87 -6.65 -1.50 8.60
CA ARG A 87 -6.77 -0.07 8.28
C ARG A 87 -8.20 0.32 7.94
N HIS A 88 -8.89 -0.48 7.13
CA HIS A 88 -10.27 -0.22 6.75
C HIS A 88 -11.18 -0.18 7.98
N GLN A 89 -11.08 -1.20 8.84
CA GLN A 89 -11.82 -1.26 10.10
C GLN A 89 -11.52 -0.06 11.01
N GLN A 90 -10.25 0.31 11.18
CA GLN A 90 -9.87 1.49 11.96
C GLN A 90 -10.45 2.79 11.39
N LYS A 91 -10.54 2.92 10.06
CA LYS A 91 -11.16 4.09 9.41
C LYS A 91 -12.66 4.14 9.70
N LEU A 92 -13.35 3.01 9.64
CA LEU A 92 -14.77 2.92 9.97
C LEU A 92 -15.06 3.31 11.42
N VAL A 93 -14.30 2.77 12.38
CA VAL A 93 -14.44 3.08 13.82
C VAL A 93 -14.21 4.56 14.09
N LYS A 94 -13.19 5.18 13.48
CA LYS A 94 -12.94 6.62 13.65
C LYS A 94 -14.07 7.47 13.08
N GLN A 95 -14.63 7.07 11.93
CA GLN A 95 -15.74 7.79 11.30
C GLN A 95 -17.02 7.71 12.12
N SER A 96 -17.34 6.55 12.71
CA SER A 96 -18.52 6.42 13.57
C SER A 96 -18.39 7.26 14.84
N SER A 97 -17.23 7.25 15.50
CA SER A 97 -16.99 8.08 16.69
C SER A 97 -17.10 9.59 16.39
N LEU A 98 -16.60 10.05 15.25
CA LEU A 98 -16.72 11.46 14.85
C LEU A 98 -18.16 11.88 14.55
N LYS A 99 -18.98 11.00 13.98
CA LYS A 99 -20.41 11.27 13.77
C LYS A 99 -21.15 11.40 15.10
N LEU A 100 -20.80 10.59 16.10
CA LEU A 100 -21.38 10.67 17.45
C LEU A 100 -21.01 11.97 18.18
N LEU A 101 -19.81 12.49 17.93
CA LEU A 101 -19.28 13.69 18.58
C LEU A 101 -19.61 15.00 17.84
N ARG A 102 -20.34 14.97 16.71
CA ARG A 102 -20.80 16.21 16.07
C ARG A 102 -21.72 16.95 17.04
N PRO A 103 -21.43 18.21 17.40
CA PRO A 103 -22.34 19.01 18.22
C PRO A 103 -23.69 19.06 17.52
N GLN A 104 -24.75 18.59 18.19
CA GLN A 104 -26.10 18.95 17.80
C GLN A 104 -26.20 20.46 18.02
N THR A 105 -26.11 21.24 16.95
CA THR A 105 -26.35 22.68 17.02
C THR A 105 -27.76 22.89 17.58
N PRO A 106 -27.94 23.51 18.76
CA PRO A 106 -29.26 23.87 19.23
C PRO A 106 -29.83 24.90 18.24
N PHE A 107 -31.02 24.62 17.73
CA PHE A 107 -31.83 25.60 17.00
C PHE A 107 -32.36 26.67 17.96
#